data_AF-A0A817ZL76-F1
#
_entry.id   AF-A0A817ZL76-F1
#
_cell.length_a   1.000
_cell.length_b   1.000
_cell.length_c   1.000
_cell.angle_alpha   90.00
_cell.angle_beta   90.00
_cell.angle_gamma   90.00
#
_symmetry.space_group_name_H-M   'P 1'
#
loop_
_entity.id
_entity.type
_entity.pdbx_description
1 polymer ?
#
loop_
_entity_poly.entity_id
_entity_poly.type
_entity_poly.pdbx_seq_one_letter_code
_entity_poly.pdbx_strand_id
1 'polypeptide(L)'
;MNTEETNKSSMATTDLSPEIKYMHIEDLKTSFIGKTSEYINTMLNTVLDDPVLLRVAIRRCRLDCAEAERRINKLKEDNKEYVPKNEYVALQQTYDELVKASEQLKQNFRNAKVEYNALKEALEYLIKDRDKYFTLCETYRATLTPRPKWERCASIIEGGIERWNELAIGKTSNELVDILLNEIIGGNDIYNNVVNFIGLGLDPKIPKFLQTTSNIRNRHFMQRDVSLLIEDIWKQKLEYDFEQKSTTASKQNIKISLVDFVHIYFQRRFPDDELLQLEWGYNLVAGCRRFKSSSEISNFWSVLLGQTNEEVYHQKRISLDNEKQDA
;
A
#
# COMPACT_ATOMS: atom_id res chain seq x y z
N MET A 1 -57.06 -0.98 14.30
CA MET A 1 -57.63 -0.22 13.17
C MET A 1 -57.93 -1.27 12.11
N ASN A 2 -59.20 -1.63 11.87
CA ASN A 2 -60.22 -0.83 11.16
C ASN A 2 -59.71 -0.50 9.74
N THR A 3 -60.36 -0.89 8.64
CA THR A 3 -61.55 -1.74 8.40
C THR A 3 -61.28 -2.63 7.14
N GLU A 4 -62.17 -3.28 6.39
CA GLU A 4 -63.64 -3.26 6.26
C GLU A 4 -64.19 -4.59 5.68
N GLU A 5 -65.49 -4.61 5.37
CA GLU A 5 -66.27 -5.74 4.82
C GLU A 5 -66.16 -5.83 3.28
N THR A 6 -66.28 -7.03 2.72
CA THR A 6 -66.87 -7.22 1.37
C THR A 6 -67.84 -8.39 1.37
N ASN A 7 -69.13 -8.10 1.23
CA ASN A 7 -70.18 -9.09 1.02
C ASN A 7 -71.29 -8.48 0.16
N LYS A 8 -72.02 -9.32 -0.60
CA LYS A 8 -72.99 -8.98 -1.66
C LYS A 8 -72.31 -8.52 -2.99
N SER A 9 -72.90 -8.75 -4.17
CA SER A 9 -74.27 -9.23 -4.44
C SER A 9 -74.32 -10.30 -5.53
N SER A 10 -75.09 -11.36 -5.25
CA SER A 10 -75.71 -12.16 -6.31
C SER A 10 -76.73 -11.29 -7.04
N MET A 11 -76.79 -11.40 -8.37
CA MET A 11 -77.94 -10.93 -9.14
C MET A 11 -78.19 -11.92 -10.29
N ALA A 12 -79.38 -12.51 -10.31
CA ALA A 12 -79.70 -13.64 -11.18
C ALA A 12 -79.82 -13.21 -12.65
N THR A 13 -79.11 -13.90 -13.53
CA THR A 13 -79.38 -13.86 -14.97
C THR A 13 -80.57 -14.75 -15.27
N THR A 14 -81.72 -14.16 -15.59
CA THR A 14 -82.89 -14.89 -16.07
C THR A 14 -82.64 -15.52 -17.45
N ASP A 15 -83.18 -16.72 -17.65
CA ASP A 15 -82.89 -17.55 -18.82
C ASP A 15 -83.35 -16.93 -20.15
N LEU A 16 -82.40 -16.87 -21.10
CA LEU A 16 -82.67 -16.85 -22.53
C LEU A 16 -82.38 -18.25 -23.08
N SER A 17 -83.33 -18.81 -23.84
CA SER A 17 -83.29 -20.19 -24.35
C SER A 17 -81.93 -20.54 -25.00
N PRO A 18 -81.34 -21.71 -24.69
CA PRO A 18 -79.95 -22.03 -25.04
C PRO A 18 -79.67 -22.07 -26.55
N GLU A 19 -80.68 -22.24 -27.41
CA GLU A 19 -80.53 -22.28 -28.87
C GLU A 19 -80.05 -20.96 -29.49
N ILE A 20 -80.31 -19.82 -28.83
CA ILE A 20 -79.94 -18.50 -29.36
C ILE A 20 -78.44 -18.18 -29.11
N LYS A 21 -77.79 -18.89 -28.17
CA LYS A 21 -76.44 -18.53 -27.68
C LYS A 21 -75.29 -18.86 -28.62
N TYR A 22 -75.51 -19.67 -29.67
CA TYR A 22 -74.45 -20.20 -30.54
C TYR A 22 -74.70 -20.12 -32.05
N MET A 23 -75.84 -19.58 -32.52
CA MET A 23 -76.02 -19.33 -33.95
C MET A 23 -75.13 -18.15 -34.41
N HIS A 24 -74.41 -18.32 -35.52
CA HIS A 24 -73.63 -17.23 -36.09
C HIS A 24 -74.59 -16.13 -36.57
N ILE A 25 -74.18 -14.86 -36.54
CA ILE A 25 -75.06 -13.73 -36.94
C ILE A 25 -75.53 -13.89 -38.40
N GLU A 26 -74.71 -14.51 -39.25
CA GLU A 26 -75.08 -14.88 -40.63
C GLU A 26 -76.18 -15.96 -40.70
N ASP A 27 -76.16 -16.95 -39.82
CA ASP A 27 -77.19 -18.00 -39.76
C ASP A 27 -78.52 -17.44 -39.25
N LEU A 28 -78.47 -16.52 -38.28
CA LEU A 28 -79.65 -15.79 -37.80
C LEU A 28 -80.24 -14.90 -38.91
N LYS A 29 -79.41 -14.18 -39.68
CA LYS A 29 -79.88 -13.44 -40.87
C LYS A 29 -80.55 -14.38 -41.88
N THR A 30 -79.89 -15.48 -42.23
CA THR A 30 -80.38 -16.42 -43.26
C THR A 30 -81.69 -17.09 -42.84
N SER A 31 -81.80 -17.51 -41.57
CA SER A 31 -83.03 -18.03 -40.96
C SER A 31 -84.16 -17.01 -40.95
N PHE A 32 -83.88 -15.75 -40.62
CA PHE A 32 -84.87 -14.67 -40.58
C PHE A 32 -85.33 -14.26 -41.99
N ILE A 33 -84.41 -14.23 -42.97
CA ILE A 33 -84.72 -13.97 -44.39
C ILE A 33 -85.55 -15.11 -44.99
N GLY A 34 -85.22 -16.37 -44.66
CA GLY A 34 -86.00 -17.54 -45.09
C GLY A 34 -87.44 -17.50 -44.57
N LYS A 35 -87.63 -17.31 -43.25
CA LYS A 35 -88.95 -17.24 -42.62
C LYS A 35 -89.78 -16.03 -43.08
N THR A 36 -89.15 -14.88 -43.32
CA THR A 36 -89.85 -13.71 -43.88
C THR A 36 -90.25 -13.92 -45.34
N SER A 37 -89.41 -14.55 -46.16
CA SER A 37 -89.77 -14.95 -47.54
C SER A 37 -90.97 -15.92 -47.57
N GLU A 38 -90.97 -16.94 -46.71
CA GLU A 38 -92.05 -17.92 -46.60
C GLU A 38 -93.38 -17.28 -46.15
N TYR A 39 -93.33 -16.38 -45.17
CA TYR A 39 -94.49 -15.61 -44.71
C TYR A 39 -95.01 -14.62 -45.77
N ILE A 40 -94.11 -13.96 -46.51
CA ILE A 40 -94.46 -13.05 -47.61
C ILE A 40 -95.13 -13.81 -48.76
N ASN A 41 -94.62 -14.99 -49.15
CA ASN A 41 -95.24 -15.82 -50.19
C ASN A 41 -96.62 -16.35 -49.78
N THR A 42 -96.79 -16.74 -48.51
CA THR A 42 -98.09 -17.19 -47.98
C THR A 42 -99.12 -16.06 -47.91
N MET A 43 -98.68 -14.85 -47.56
CA MET A 43 -99.51 -13.63 -47.61
C MET A 43 -99.85 -13.22 -49.06
N LEU A 44 -98.90 -13.25 -49.99
CA LEU A 44 -99.17 -12.92 -51.41
C LEU A 44 -100.24 -13.81 -52.02
N ASN A 45 -100.19 -15.12 -51.76
CA ASN A 45 -101.16 -16.09 -52.27
C ASN A 45 -102.57 -16.01 -51.63
N THR A 46 -102.75 -15.22 -50.56
CA THR A 46 -104.03 -15.10 -49.83
C THR A 46 -104.63 -13.69 -49.83
N VAL A 47 -103.83 -12.67 -50.18
CA VAL A 47 -104.19 -11.24 -50.04
C VAL A 47 -104.46 -10.56 -51.40
N LEU A 48 -104.26 -11.26 -52.52
CA LEU A 48 -104.44 -10.72 -53.88
C LEU A 48 -105.91 -10.38 -54.23
N ASP A 49 -106.90 -10.98 -53.55
CA ASP A 49 -108.33 -10.83 -53.85
C ASP A 49 -109.05 -9.71 -53.06
N ASP A 50 -108.45 -9.15 -51.99
CA ASP A 50 -109.05 -8.04 -51.21
C ASP A 50 -108.10 -6.81 -51.07
N PRO A 51 -108.39 -5.69 -51.74
CA PRO A 51 -107.61 -4.47 -51.64
C PRO A 51 -107.70 -3.76 -50.27
N VAL A 52 -108.63 -4.13 -49.39
CA VAL A 52 -108.65 -3.68 -47.98
C VAL A 52 -107.60 -4.45 -47.18
N LEU A 53 -107.58 -5.79 -47.26
CA LEU A 53 -106.57 -6.61 -46.58
C LEU A 53 -105.14 -6.25 -47.01
N LEU A 54 -104.89 -6.02 -48.30
CA LEU A 54 -103.57 -5.59 -48.78
C LEU A 54 -103.10 -4.26 -48.16
N ARG A 55 -104.02 -3.30 -47.98
CA ARG A 55 -103.70 -2.02 -47.30
C ARG A 55 -103.43 -2.21 -45.81
N VAL A 56 -104.13 -3.11 -45.14
CA VAL A 56 -103.86 -3.47 -43.74
C VAL A 56 -102.51 -4.18 -43.61
N ALA A 57 -102.19 -5.13 -44.49
CA ALA A 57 -100.92 -5.82 -44.56
C ALA A 57 -99.74 -4.85 -44.77
N ILE A 58 -99.81 -3.99 -45.80
CA ILE A 58 -98.77 -2.97 -46.06
C ILE A 58 -98.62 -2.01 -44.87
N ARG A 59 -99.72 -1.62 -44.23
CA ARG A 59 -99.67 -0.78 -43.02
C ARG A 59 -99.00 -1.51 -41.84
N ARG A 60 -99.26 -2.80 -41.66
CA ARG A 60 -98.63 -3.64 -40.63
C ARG A 60 -97.14 -3.81 -40.91
N CYS A 61 -96.75 -4.20 -42.13
CA CYS A 61 -95.35 -4.29 -42.53
C CYS A 61 -94.59 -2.97 -42.36
N ARG A 62 -95.20 -1.81 -42.67
CA ARG A 62 -94.59 -0.49 -42.41
C ARG A 62 -94.39 -0.20 -40.91
N LEU A 63 -95.33 -0.62 -40.06
CA LEU A 63 -95.19 -0.50 -38.61
C LEU A 63 -94.09 -1.43 -38.08
N ASP A 64 -94.05 -2.68 -38.53
CA ASP A 64 -93.04 -3.66 -38.13
C ASP A 64 -91.63 -3.26 -38.60
N CYS A 65 -91.50 -2.70 -39.82
CA CYS A 65 -90.25 -2.09 -40.30
C CYS A 65 -89.82 -0.91 -39.42
N ALA A 66 -90.75 0.02 -39.09
CA ALA A 66 -90.43 1.15 -38.22
C ALA A 66 -90.08 0.71 -36.78
N GLU A 67 -90.66 -0.37 -36.28
CA GLU A 67 -90.30 -0.97 -34.99
C GLU A 67 -88.92 -1.63 -35.03
N ALA A 68 -88.60 -2.36 -36.10
CA ALA A 68 -87.28 -2.94 -36.34
C ALA A 68 -86.19 -1.85 -36.47
N GLU A 69 -86.46 -0.77 -37.22
CA GLU A 69 -85.56 0.39 -37.35
C GLU A 69 -85.32 1.08 -35.99
N ARG A 70 -86.37 1.29 -35.18
CA ARG A 70 -86.22 1.80 -33.81
C ARG A 70 -85.37 0.87 -32.94
N ARG A 71 -85.56 -0.45 -33.05
CA ARG A 71 -84.80 -1.44 -32.29
C ARG A 71 -83.33 -1.49 -32.72
N ILE A 72 -83.05 -1.37 -34.02
CA ILE A 72 -81.69 -1.25 -34.56
C ILE A 72 -81.04 0.06 -34.11
N ASN A 73 -81.75 1.18 -34.14
CA ASN A 73 -81.22 2.47 -33.72
C ASN A 73 -80.95 2.51 -32.22
N LYS A 74 -81.85 1.96 -31.39
CA LYS A 74 -81.59 1.79 -29.96
C LYS A 74 -80.36 0.90 -29.72
N LEU A 75 -80.25 -0.25 -30.39
CA LEU A 75 -79.07 -1.09 -30.29
C LEU A 75 -77.79 -0.38 -30.76
N LYS A 76 -77.83 0.52 -31.76
CA LYS A 76 -76.67 1.34 -32.17
C LYS A 76 -76.31 2.39 -31.13
N GLU A 77 -77.29 2.98 -30.46
CA GLU A 77 -77.09 3.94 -29.38
C GLU A 77 -76.51 3.26 -28.15
N ASP A 78 -77.10 2.13 -27.72
CA ASP A 78 -76.60 1.26 -26.65
C ASP A 78 -75.18 0.73 -26.97
N ASN A 79 -74.87 0.40 -28.24
CA ASN A 79 -73.52 -0.05 -28.65
C ASN A 79 -72.53 1.10 -28.93
N LYS A 80 -72.94 2.38 -28.88
CA LYS A 80 -72.06 3.53 -29.15
C LYS A 80 -71.03 3.76 -28.03
N GLU A 81 -71.36 3.31 -26.82
CA GLU A 81 -70.51 3.43 -25.62
C GLU A 81 -69.49 2.29 -25.49
N TYR A 82 -69.65 1.20 -26.26
CA TYR A 82 -68.72 0.08 -26.25
C TYR A 82 -67.48 0.39 -27.10
N VAL A 83 -66.31 0.19 -26.51
CA VAL A 83 -65.01 0.39 -27.17
C VAL A 83 -64.96 -0.39 -28.50
N PRO A 84 -64.64 0.27 -29.64
CA PRO A 84 -64.50 -0.40 -30.92
C PRO A 84 -63.57 -1.61 -30.82
N LYS A 85 -63.95 -2.74 -31.43
CA LYS A 85 -63.21 -4.01 -31.32
C LYS A 85 -61.71 -3.88 -31.62
N ASN A 86 -61.33 -2.98 -32.53
CA ASN A 86 -59.93 -2.71 -32.87
C ASN A 86 -59.18 -2.00 -31.74
N GLU A 87 -59.81 -1.04 -31.06
CA GLU A 87 -59.24 -0.33 -29.91
C GLU A 87 -59.13 -1.26 -28.70
N TYR A 88 -60.12 -2.14 -28.49
CA TYR A 88 -60.05 -3.18 -27.46
C TYR A 88 -58.87 -4.14 -27.70
N VAL A 89 -58.67 -4.60 -28.95
CA VAL A 89 -57.54 -5.47 -29.30
C VAL A 89 -56.20 -4.75 -29.13
N ALA A 90 -56.09 -3.48 -29.53
CA ALA A 90 -54.89 -2.68 -29.31
C ALA A 90 -54.61 -2.47 -27.81
N LEU A 91 -55.63 -2.13 -27.02
CA LEU A 91 -55.51 -1.99 -25.57
C LEU A 91 -55.07 -3.30 -24.91
N GLN A 92 -55.63 -4.44 -25.32
CA GLN A 92 -55.24 -5.75 -24.82
C GLN A 92 -53.79 -6.10 -25.17
N GLN A 93 -53.31 -5.77 -26.38
CA GLN A 93 -51.90 -5.92 -26.74
C GLN A 93 -50.98 -5.09 -25.84
N THR A 94 -51.29 -3.80 -25.62
CA THR A 94 -50.50 -2.95 -24.71
C THR A 94 -50.54 -3.45 -23.25
N TYR A 95 -51.66 -4.02 -22.81
CA TYR A 95 -51.78 -4.66 -21.50
C TYR A 95 -50.88 -5.90 -21.39
N ASP A 96 -50.90 -6.79 -22.37
CA ASP A 96 -50.06 -8.00 -22.39
C ASP A 96 -48.57 -7.65 -22.44
N GLU A 97 -48.19 -6.59 -23.17
CA GLU A 97 -46.84 -6.02 -23.16
C GLU A 97 -46.45 -5.44 -21.80
N LEU A 98 -47.34 -4.66 -21.18
CA LEU A 98 -47.12 -4.08 -19.86
C LEU A 98 -46.99 -5.15 -18.77
N VAL A 99 -47.78 -6.23 -18.85
CA VAL A 99 -47.68 -7.39 -17.95
C VAL A 99 -46.31 -8.06 -18.10
N LYS A 100 -45.86 -8.33 -19.33
CA LYS A 100 -44.52 -8.90 -19.60
C LYS A 100 -43.40 -8.01 -19.08
N ALA A 101 -43.47 -6.70 -19.33
CA ALA A 101 -42.51 -5.72 -18.81
C ALA A 101 -42.51 -5.68 -17.27
N SER A 102 -43.68 -5.79 -16.63
CA SER A 102 -43.78 -5.84 -15.16
C SER A 102 -43.11 -7.08 -14.58
N GLU A 103 -43.24 -8.24 -15.23
CA GLU A 103 -42.65 -9.49 -14.74
C GLU A 103 -41.14 -9.54 -14.98
N GLN A 104 -40.67 -9.02 -16.13
CA GLN A 104 -39.25 -8.77 -16.38
C GLN A 104 -38.65 -7.84 -15.32
N LEU A 105 -39.32 -6.72 -15.00
CA LEU A 105 -38.84 -5.78 -13.99
C LEU A 105 -38.79 -6.41 -12.58
N LYS A 106 -39.80 -7.20 -12.20
CA LYS A 106 -39.77 -7.99 -10.95
C LYS A 106 -38.60 -8.97 -10.92
N GLN A 107 -38.33 -9.66 -12.04
CA GLN A 107 -37.23 -10.60 -12.12
C GLN A 107 -35.86 -9.91 -12.04
N ASN A 108 -35.69 -8.77 -12.73
CA ASN A 108 -34.49 -7.95 -12.64
C ASN A 108 -34.27 -7.43 -11.20
N PHE A 109 -35.33 -7.01 -10.51
CA PHE A 109 -35.26 -6.61 -9.10
C PHE A 109 -34.89 -7.77 -8.16
N ARG A 110 -35.41 -8.98 -8.39
CA ARG A 110 -35.01 -10.19 -7.65
C ARG A 110 -33.51 -10.48 -7.85
N ASN A 111 -33.03 -10.43 -9.09
CA ASN A 111 -31.62 -10.68 -9.43
C ASN A 111 -30.71 -9.64 -8.76
N ALA A 112 -30.99 -8.35 -8.93
CA ALA A 112 -30.22 -7.26 -8.31
C ALA A 112 -30.20 -7.35 -6.77
N LYS A 113 -31.29 -7.82 -6.15
CA LYS A 113 -31.35 -8.06 -4.70
C LYS A 113 -30.44 -9.23 -4.26
N VAL A 114 -30.34 -10.29 -5.06
CA VAL A 114 -29.40 -11.41 -4.80
C VAL A 114 -27.96 -10.95 -4.93
N GLU A 115 -27.62 -10.22 -6.01
CA GLU A 115 -26.29 -9.64 -6.21
C GLU A 115 -25.89 -8.69 -5.07
N TYR A 116 -26.80 -7.81 -4.65
CA TYR A 116 -26.59 -6.92 -3.51
C TYR A 116 -26.32 -7.68 -2.21
N ASN A 117 -27.09 -8.74 -1.91
CA ASN A 117 -26.89 -9.55 -0.72
C ASN A 117 -25.53 -10.28 -0.76
N ALA A 118 -25.17 -10.88 -1.89
CA ALA A 118 -23.88 -11.55 -2.06
C ALA A 118 -22.70 -10.58 -1.90
N LEU A 119 -22.82 -9.35 -2.45
CA LEU A 119 -21.82 -8.29 -2.28
C LEU A 119 -21.71 -7.83 -0.82
N LYS A 120 -22.84 -7.74 -0.10
CA LYS A 120 -22.88 -7.41 1.34
C LYS A 120 -22.18 -8.46 2.18
N GLU A 121 -22.43 -9.75 1.92
CA GLU A 121 -21.76 -10.87 2.61
C GLU A 121 -20.24 -10.86 2.35
N ALA A 122 -19.82 -10.62 1.11
CA ALA A 122 -18.40 -10.47 0.76
C ALA A 122 -17.75 -9.28 1.48
N LEU A 123 -18.43 -8.14 1.60
CA LEU A 123 -17.95 -6.97 2.33
C LEU A 123 -17.84 -7.24 3.85
N GLU A 124 -18.81 -7.94 4.44
CA GLU A 124 -18.74 -8.37 5.85
C GLU A 124 -17.59 -9.34 6.11
N TYR A 125 -17.23 -10.19 5.15
CA TYR A 125 -16.05 -11.05 5.23
C TYR A 125 -14.74 -10.24 5.15
N LEU A 126 -14.62 -9.33 4.18
CA LEU A 126 -13.44 -8.47 4.02
C LEU A 126 -13.17 -7.58 5.24
N ILE A 127 -14.23 -7.07 5.89
CA ILE A 127 -14.10 -6.30 7.14
C ILE A 127 -13.51 -7.17 8.26
N LYS A 128 -14.00 -8.40 8.44
CA LYS A 128 -13.47 -9.34 9.44
C LYS A 128 -12.00 -9.66 9.19
N ASP A 129 -11.61 -9.87 7.94
CA ASP A 129 -10.21 -10.17 7.61
C ASP A 129 -9.30 -8.95 7.78
N ARG A 130 -9.74 -7.75 7.38
CA ARG A 130 -9.05 -6.49 7.69
C ARG A 130 -8.76 -6.38 9.20
N ASP A 131 -9.75 -6.66 10.04
CA ASP A 131 -9.62 -6.49 11.49
C ASP A 131 -8.70 -7.56 12.12
N LYS A 132 -8.70 -8.80 11.59
CA LYS A 132 -7.69 -9.82 11.92
C LYS A 132 -6.28 -9.37 11.54
N TYR A 133 -6.07 -8.86 10.33
CA TYR A 133 -4.74 -8.41 9.91
C TYR A 133 -4.29 -7.17 10.68
N PHE A 134 -5.19 -6.24 10.98
CA PHE A 134 -4.90 -5.07 11.82
C PHE A 134 -4.43 -5.49 13.22
N THR A 135 -5.19 -6.36 13.89
CA THR A 135 -4.81 -6.88 15.23
C THR A 135 -3.50 -7.67 15.18
N LEU A 136 -3.25 -8.44 14.13
CA LEU A 136 -1.97 -9.14 13.92
C LEU A 136 -0.80 -8.16 13.73
N CYS A 137 -0.98 -7.08 12.95
CA CYS A 137 0.03 -6.04 12.79
C CYS A 137 0.34 -5.30 14.10
N GLU A 138 -0.66 -5.02 14.92
CA GLU A 138 -0.46 -4.40 16.23
C GLU A 138 0.23 -5.36 17.23
N THR A 139 -0.11 -6.64 17.23
CA THR A 139 0.63 -7.62 18.07
C THR A 139 2.07 -7.80 17.59
N TYR A 140 2.35 -7.78 16.29
CA TYR A 140 3.73 -7.76 15.79
C TYR A 140 4.46 -6.47 16.16
N ARG A 141 3.82 -5.29 16.06
CA ARG A 141 4.41 -4.03 16.56
C ARG A 141 4.77 -4.08 18.04
N ALA A 142 3.97 -4.78 18.85
CA ALA A 142 4.21 -4.95 20.28
C ALA A 142 5.23 -6.07 20.64
N THR A 143 5.38 -7.09 19.80
CA THR A 143 6.24 -8.27 20.05
C THR A 143 7.58 -8.25 19.32
N LEU A 144 7.72 -7.44 18.27
CA LEU A 144 9.03 -7.10 17.71
C LEU A 144 9.86 -6.44 18.79
N THR A 145 11.06 -6.97 19.00
CA THR A 145 12.04 -6.53 20.00
C THR A 145 12.14 -5.00 20.02
N PRO A 146 12.11 -4.35 21.21
CA PRO A 146 12.08 -2.89 21.29
C PRO A 146 13.23 -2.32 20.47
N ARG A 147 12.89 -1.48 19.47
CA ARG A 147 13.86 -0.94 18.51
C ARG A 147 15.06 -0.38 19.30
N PRO A 148 16.31 -0.77 18.95
CA PRO A 148 17.48 -0.25 19.64
C PRO A 148 17.47 1.28 19.65
N LYS A 149 17.86 1.87 20.78
CA LYS A 149 18.04 3.32 20.91
C LYS A 149 19.28 3.76 20.15
N TRP A 150 19.14 3.86 18.83
CA TRP A 150 20.19 4.21 17.88
C TRP A 150 20.83 5.57 18.19
N GLU A 151 20.16 6.45 18.94
CA GLU A 151 20.69 7.73 19.40
C GLU A 151 21.94 7.54 20.29
N ARG A 152 22.09 6.38 20.95
CA ARG A 152 23.29 6.05 21.75
C ARG A 152 24.53 5.78 20.88
N CYS A 153 24.36 5.47 19.60
CA CYS A 153 25.46 5.18 18.69
C CYS A 153 26.25 6.46 18.34
N ALA A 154 25.59 7.62 18.39
CA ALA A 154 26.21 8.93 18.23
C ALA A 154 27.31 9.25 19.26
N SER A 155 27.29 8.65 20.45
CA SER A 155 28.39 8.83 21.43
C SER A 155 29.57 7.88 21.22
N ILE A 156 29.47 6.95 20.27
CA ILE A 156 30.48 5.93 19.95
C ILE A 156 31.18 6.29 18.63
N ILE A 157 30.48 6.94 17.71
CA ILE A 157 30.94 7.25 16.35
C ILE A 157 31.66 8.61 16.31
N GLU A 158 32.78 8.66 15.60
CA GLU A 158 33.56 9.88 15.38
C GLU A 158 32.70 10.90 14.59
N GLY A 159 32.59 12.14 15.08
CA GLY A 159 31.70 13.16 14.50
C GLY A 159 30.31 13.27 15.14
N GLY A 160 30.01 12.46 16.16
CA GLY A 160 28.88 12.69 17.05
C GLY A 160 27.49 12.49 16.42
N ILE A 161 26.51 13.24 16.94
CA ILE A 161 25.09 13.12 16.54
C ILE A 161 24.83 13.59 15.11
N GLU A 162 25.57 14.57 14.60
CA GLU A 162 25.38 15.10 13.24
C GLU A 162 25.79 14.06 12.20
N ARG A 163 27.01 13.52 12.29
CA ARG A 163 27.50 12.47 11.39
C ARG A 163 26.71 11.17 11.52
N TRP A 164 26.23 10.82 12.71
CA TRP A 164 25.34 9.68 12.88
C TRP A 164 23.99 9.89 12.19
N ASN A 165 23.38 11.08 12.31
CA ASN A 165 22.14 11.40 11.62
C ASN A 165 22.31 11.33 10.10
N GLU A 166 23.38 11.89 9.53
CA GLU A 166 23.69 11.79 8.09
C GLU A 166 23.78 10.34 7.62
N LEU A 167 24.46 9.47 8.38
CA LEU A 167 24.60 8.05 8.08
C LEU A 167 23.28 7.26 8.27
N ALA A 168 22.42 7.68 9.19
CA ALA A 168 21.20 6.96 9.56
C ALA A 168 19.96 7.33 8.73
N ILE A 169 19.96 8.48 8.06
CA ILE A 169 18.83 8.93 7.24
C ILE A 169 18.53 7.90 6.13
N GLY A 170 17.28 7.42 6.12
CA GLY A 170 16.78 6.49 5.10
C GLY A 170 17.26 5.04 5.25
N LYS A 171 17.98 4.68 6.32
CA LYS A 171 18.50 3.32 6.54
C LYS A 171 17.59 2.45 7.40
N THR A 172 17.60 1.15 7.12
CA THR A 172 16.95 0.10 7.90
C THR A 172 17.77 -0.25 9.14
N SER A 173 17.14 -0.84 10.17
CA SER A 173 17.86 -1.24 11.40
C SER A 173 19.03 -2.19 11.15
N ASN A 174 19.00 -3.02 10.10
CA ASN A 174 20.11 -3.92 9.77
C ASN A 174 21.26 -3.14 9.11
N GLU A 175 20.96 -2.25 8.15
CA GLU A 175 21.98 -1.39 7.55
C GLU A 175 22.63 -0.46 8.59
N LEU A 176 21.89 -0.03 9.62
CA LEU A 176 22.45 0.71 10.77
C LEU A 176 23.42 -0.13 11.59
N VAL A 177 23.19 -1.45 11.73
CA VAL A 177 24.17 -2.37 12.34
C VAL A 177 25.42 -2.45 11.49
N ASP A 178 25.27 -2.62 10.17
CA ASP A 178 26.42 -2.75 9.26
C ASP A 178 27.27 -1.46 9.23
N ILE A 179 26.63 -0.30 9.19
CA ILE A 179 27.29 1.01 9.28
C ILE A 179 28.00 1.18 10.63
N LEU A 180 27.35 0.81 11.74
CA LEU A 180 27.95 0.88 13.07
C LEU A 180 29.17 -0.05 13.22
N LEU A 181 29.07 -1.28 12.72
CA LEU A 181 30.19 -2.23 12.70
C LEU A 181 31.35 -1.69 11.85
N ASN A 182 31.06 -1.11 10.68
CA ASN A 182 32.06 -0.47 9.83
C ASN A 182 32.75 0.71 10.53
N GLU A 183 32.03 1.59 11.23
CA GLU A 183 32.64 2.71 11.98
C GLU A 183 33.46 2.23 13.19
N ILE A 184 32.93 1.27 13.98
CA ILE A 184 33.62 0.72 15.16
C ILE A 184 34.89 -0.02 14.76
N ILE A 185 34.87 -0.82 13.69
CA ILE A 185 36.04 -1.60 13.23
C ILE A 185 36.99 -0.72 12.39
N GLY A 186 36.52 0.45 11.94
CA GLY A 186 37.36 1.46 11.32
C GLY A 186 37.52 1.32 9.81
N GLY A 187 36.40 1.18 9.11
CA GLY A 187 36.30 1.24 7.66
C GLY A 187 36.87 0.03 6.95
N ASN A 188 36.11 -1.09 6.94
CA ASN A 188 36.15 -2.06 5.85
C ASN A 188 34.92 -2.96 5.87
N ASP A 189 34.50 -3.44 4.69
CA ASP A 189 33.39 -4.37 4.51
C ASP A 189 33.52 -5.59 5.44
N ILE A 190 32.46 -5.84 6.21
CA ILE A 190 32.30 -6.96 7.17
C ILE A 190 32.59 -8.34 6.55
N TYR A 191 32.58 -8.45 5.22
CA TYR A 191 32.59 -9.73 4.50
C TYR A 191 33.89 -10.15 3.82
N ASN A 192 34.82 -9.24 3.44
CA ASN A 192 36.06 -9.68 2.77
C ASN A 192 37.24 -8.69 2.88
N ASN A 193 38.42 -9.28 3.09
CA ASN A 193 39.77 -8.67 3.08
C ASN A 193 40.09 -7.69 4.22
N VAL A 194 40.94 -8.16 5.14
CA VAL A 194 41.85 -7.28 5.89
C VAL A 194 42.76 -6.61 4.85
N VAL A 195 42.53 -5.33 4.56
CA VAL A 195 43.44 -4.54 3.71
C VAL A 195 44.69 -4.25 4.52
N ASN A 196 45.63 -5.20 4.43
CA ASN A 196 46.99 -5.07 4.92
C ASN A 196 47.68 -3.87 4.24
N PHE A 197 48.57 -3.20 4.96
CA PHE A 197 49.34 -2.10 4.43
C PHE A 197 50.42 -2.60 3.48
N ILE A 198 50.47 -2.02 2.29
CA ILE A 198 51.56 -2.23 1.34
C ILE A 198 52.80 -1.54 1.88
N GLY A 199 53.91 -2.29 2.01
CA GLY A 199 55.20 -1.76 2.43
C GLY A 199 55.69 -0.62 1.53
N LEU A 200 56.19 0.45 2.14
CA LEU A 200 56.63 1.69 1.48
C LEU A 200 57.98 1.54 0.74
N GLY A 201 58.69 0.43 0.93
CA GLY A 201 60.00 0.14 0.34
C GLY A 201 61.17 0.36 1.31
N LEU A 202 62.39 0.28 0.76
CA LEU A 202 63.67 0.35 1.48
C LEU A 202 64.45 1.65 1.19
N ASP A 203 63.77 2.71 0.76
CA ASP A 203 64.42 4.01 0.48
C ASP A 203 64.94 4.63 1.79
N PRO A 204 66.19 5.12 1.84
CA PRO A 204 66.76 5.76 3.04
C PRO A 204 66.01 7.02 3.53
N LYS A 205 65.11 7.60 2.73
CA LYS A 205 64.20 8.69 3.15
C LYS A 205 63.03 8.21 3.99
N ILE A 206 62.69 6.92 3.95
CA ILE A 206 61.62 6.32 4.75
C ILE A 206 62.17 6.05 6.16
N PRO A 207 61.46 6.41 7.24
CA PRO A 207 61.86 6.05 8.59
C PRO A 207 62.13 4.55 8.76
N LYS A 208 63.19 4.17 9.48
CA LYS A 208 63.60 2.77 9.65
C LYS A 208 62.50 1.86 10.18
N PHE A 209 61.64 2.37 11.08
CA PHE A 209 60.48 1.63 11.61
C PHE A 209 59.34 1.40 10.59
N LEU A 210 59.49 1.87 9.35
CA LEU A 210 58.56 1.68 8.24
C LEU A 210 59.22 1.04 7.00
N GLN A 211 60.54 0.79 7.00
CA GLN A 211 61.25 0.28 5.84
C GLN A 211 60.96 -1.21 5.63
N THR A 212 60.09 -1.53 4.66
CA THR A 212 59.85 -2.91 4.22
C THR A 212 59.15 -2.94 2.86
N THR A 213 59.32 -4.06 2.14
CA THR A 213 58.59 -4.40 0.90
C THR A 213 57.47 -5.42 1.14
N SER A 214 57.33 -5.95 2.36
CA SER A 214 56.30 -6.93 2.69
C SER A 214 54.91 -6.29 2.87
N ASN A 215 53.88 -7.13 2.86
CA ASN A 215 52.51 -6.73 3.16
C ASN A 215 52.26 -6.87 4.67
N ILE A 216 51.77 -5.83 5.32
CA ILE A 216 51.83 -5.66 6.79
C ILE A 216 50.41 -5.68 7.36
N ARG A 217 50.18 -6.44 8.44
CA ARG A 217 48.83 -6.58 8.99
C ARG A 217 48.29 -5.25 9.53
N ASN A 218 47.13 -4.85 9.03
CA ASN A 218 46.35 -3.80 9.67
C ASN A 218 45.70 -4.40 10.94
N ARG A 219 46.00 -3.79 12.10
CA ARG A 219 45.50 -4.16 13.42
C ARG A 219 44.36 -3.24 13.89
N HIS A 220 44.00 -2.23 13.10
CA HIS A 220 42.87 -1.34 13.34
C HIS A 220 42.89 -0.71 14.75
N PHE A 221 44.02 -0.08 15.12
CA PHE A 221 44.14 0.63 16.40
C PHE A 221 43.04 1.69 16.53
N MET A 222 42.32 1.66 17.67
CA MET A 222 41.34 2.68 18.02
C MET A 222 42.03 3.94 18.50
N GLN A 223 41.32 5.07 18.56
CA GLN A 223 41.86 6.33 19.06
C GLN A 223 42.51 6.18 20.45
N ARG A 224 41.89 5.39 21.35
CA ARG A 224 42.44 5.06 22.68
C ARG A 224 43.78 4.35 22.59
N ASP A 225 43.90 3.35 21.71
CA ASP A 225 45.10 2.52 21.60
C ASP A 225 46.27 3.34 21.04
N VAL A 226 45.98 4.22 20.07
CA VAL A 226 46.94 5.19 19.53
C VAL A 226 47.38 6.19 20.61
N SER A 227 46.46 6.74 21.41
CA SER A 227 46.80 7.65 22.51
C SER A 227 47.67 6.96 23.57
N LEU A 228 47.32 5.75 24.01
CA LEU A 228 48.11 5.00 25.00
C LEU A 228 49.50 4.65 24.47
N LEU A 229 49.61 4.27 23.19
CA LEU A 229 50.90 4.01 22.55
C LEU A 229 51.76 5.28 22.46
N ILE A 230 51.16 6.43 22.13
CA ILE A 230 51.84 7.73 22.12
C ILE A 230 52.31 8.12 23.53
N GLU A 231 51.48 7.93 24.55
CA GLU A 231 51.85 8.20 25.95
C GLU A 231 53.03 7.33 26.42
N ASP A 232 53.05 6.04 26.08
CA ASP A 232 54.15 5.14 26.42
C ASP A 232 55.44 5.47 25.65
N ILE A 233 55.35 5.79 24.36
CA ILE A 233 56.49 6.30 23.56
C ILE A 233 57.09 7.55 24.22
N TRP A 234 56.26 8.52 24.63
CA TRP A 234 56.75 9.73 25.30
C TRP A 234 57.37 9.45 26.67
N LYS A 235 56.79 8.54 27.45
CA LYS A 235 57.34 8.12 28.74
C LYS A 235 58.70 7.45 28.57
N GLN A 236 58.80 6.47 27.68
CA GLN A 236 60.05 5.79 27.34
C GLN A 236 61.09 6.76 26.77
N LYS A 237 60.69 7.80 26.04
CA LYS A 237 61.62 8.83 25.55
C LYS A 237 62.20 9.66 26.69
N LEU A 238 61.37 10.07 27.66
CA LEU A 238 61.84 10.79 28.85
C LEU A 238 62.81 9.96 29.69
N GLU A 239 62.55 8.66 29.85
CA GLU A 239 63.44 7.71 30.52
C GLU A 239 64.78 7.59 29.77
N TYR A 240 64.74 7.38 28.44
CA TYR A 240 65.93 7.31 27.59
C TYR A 240 66.79 8.59 27.63
N ASP A 241 66.16 9.76 27.50
CA ASP A 241 66.84 11.06 27.56
C ASP A 241 67.44 11.35 28.94
N PHE A 242 66.93 10.71 30.00
CA PHE A 242 67.51 10.78 31.35
C PHE A 242 68.72 9.84 31.48
N GLU A 243 68.59 8.58 31.04
CA GLU A 243 69.68 7.58 30.99
C GLU A 243 70.92 8.11 30.24
N GLN A 244 70.69 8.76 29.09
CA GLN A 244 71.78 9.31 28.27
C GLN A 244 72.49 10.50 28.90
N LYS A 245 71.75 11.35 29.64
CA LYS A 245 72.31 12.49 30.39
C LYS A 245 73.15 12.04 31.59
N SER A 246 72.74 10.97 32.28
CA SER A 246 73.52 10.42 33.39
C SER A 246 74.78 9.66 32.93
N THR A 247 74.74 9.04 31.75
CA THR A 247 75.85 8.22 31.24
C THR A 247 76.94 9.06 30.55
N THR A 248 76.57 10.21 29.95
CA THR A 248 77.46 10.94 29.01
C THR A 248 77.84 12.33 29.52
N ALA A 249 78.61 12.40 30.61
CA ALA A 249 79.09 13.66 31.19
C ALA A 249 80.06 14.48 30.30
N SER A 250 80.50 13.95 29.15
CA SER A 250 81.55 14.59 28.34
C SER A 250 81.59 14.16 26.85
N LYS A 251 80.49 14.40 26.12
CA LYS A 251 80.48 14.71 24.66
C LYS A 251 79.07 15.13 24.23
N GLN A 252 79.01 16.11 23.33
CA GLN A 252 77.84 16.72 22.65
C GLN A 252 76.46 16.11 22.96
N ASN A 253 75.57 16.94 23.51
CA ASN A 253 74.19 16.66 23.88
C ASN A 253 73.30 16.50 22.61
N ILE A 254 73.52 15.42 21.85
CA ILE A 254 72.79 15.10 20.63
C ILE A 254 71.41 14.54 21.02
N LYS A 255 70.41 15.41 21.12
CA LYS A 255 69.00 14.99 21.23
C LYS A 255 68.65 14.10 20.03
N ILE A 256 68.19 12.88 20.29
CA ILE A 256 67.76 11.96 19.22
C ILE A 256 66.39 12.41 18.68
N SER A 257 66.25 12.43 17.35
CA SER A 257 64.98 12.73 16.70
C SER A 257 63.88 11.76 17.14
N LEU A 258 62.64 12.23 17.28
CA LEU A 258 61.52 11.37 17.64
C LEU A 258 61.35 10.21 16.64
N VAL A 259 61.66 10.43 15.36
CA VAL A 259 61.62 9.41 14.29
C VAL A 259 62.58 8.26 14.56
N ASP A 260 63.81 8.56 14.95
CA ASP A 260 64.85 7.57 15.26
C ASP A 260 64.56 6.90 16.62
N PHE A 261 64.06 7.66 17.59
CA PHE A 261 63.65 7.11 18.89
C PHE A 261 62.49 6.10 18.75
N VAL A 262 61.49 6.36 17.90
CA VAL A 262 60.37 5.42 17.68
C VAL A 262 60.87 4.06 17.16
N HIS A 263 61.92 4.03 16.33
CA HIS A 263 62.56 2.79 15.91
C HIS A 263 63.25 2.06 17.08
N ILE A 264 64.01 2.78 17.91
CA ILE A 264 64.64 2.23 19.12
C ILE A 264 63.58 1.71 20.11
N TYR A 265 62.47 2.43 20.27
CA TYR A 265 61.34 2.03 21.10
C TYR A 265 60.75 0.69 20.64
N PHE A 266 60.46 0.53 19.35
CA PHE A 266 59.94 -0.75 18.85
C PHE A 266 60.96 -1.89 18.96
N GLN A 267 62.25 -1.64 18.73
CA GLN A 267 63.31 -2.62 18.98
C GLN A 267 63.40 -3.04 20.46
N ARG A 268 63.31 -2.09 21.40
CA ARG A 268 63.27 -2.39 22.85
C ARG A 268 61.98 -3.13 23.24
N ARG A 269 60.85 -2.82 22.59
CA ARG A 269 59.53 -3.38 22.92
C ARG A 269 59.32 -4.79 22.38
N PHE A 270 59.92 -5.10 21.22
CA PHE A 270 59.79 -6.38 20.50
C PHE A 270 61.17 -6.84 19.96
N PRO A 271 62.12 -7.29 20.82
CA PRO A 271 63.51 -7.53 20.41
C PRO A 271 63.67 -8.59 19.31
N ASP A 272 62.86 -9.65 19.35
CA ASP A 272 63.00 -10.84 18.51
C ASP A 272 62.02 -10.89 17.31
N ASP A 273 61.13 -9.89 17.16
CA ASP A 273 60.06 -9.90 16.15
C ASP A 273 60.03 -8.58 15.34
N GLU A 274 60.84 -8.54 14.28
CA GLU A 274 60.93 -7.43 13.33
C GLU A 274 59.59 -7.17 12.59
N LEU A 275 58.79 -8.21 12.36
CA LEU A 275 57.50 -8.07 11.70
C LEU A 275 56.49 -7.34 12.61
N LEU A 276 56.51 -7.64 13.91
CA LEU A 276 55.69 -6.93 14.90
C LEU A 276 56.13 -5.47 15.09
N GLN A 277 57.44 -5.18 15.03
CA GLN A 277 57.94 -3.78 15.01
C GLN A 277 57.34 -2.99 13.84
N LEU A 278 57.38 -3.58 12.63
CA LEU A 278 56.81 -2.97 11.41
C LEU A 278 55.28 -2.85 11.49
N GLU A 279 54.57 -3.88 11.95
CA GLU A 279 53.11 -3.81 12.15
C GLU A 279 52.71 -2.65 13.06
N TRP A 280 53.35 -2.51 14.22
CA TRP A 280 53.03 -1.42 15.15
C TRP A 280 53.43 -0.05 14.60
N GLY A 281 54.55 0.05 13.88
CA GLY A 281 54.96 1.27 13.17
C GLY A 281 53.92 1.75 12.15
N TYR A 282 53.43 0.86 11.28
CA TYR A 282 52.42 1.20 10.29
C TYR A 282 51.06 1.52 10.91
N ASN A 283 50.63 0.76 11.93
CA ASN A 283 49.37 1.02 12.62
C ASN A 283 49.41 2.34 13.41
N LEU A 284 50.54 2.70 14.03
CA LEU A 284 50.75 4.01 14.66
C LEU A 284 50.61 5.15 13.65
N VAL A 285 51.26 5.05 12.49
CA VAL A 285 51.19 6.07 11.43
C VAL A 285 49.79 6.18 10.82
N ALA A 286 49.13 5.05 10.56
CA ALA A 286 47.75 5.03 10.08
C ALA A 286 46.78 5.67 11.09
N GLY A 287 46.92 5.31 12.38
CA GLY A 287 46.18 5.91 13.48
C GLY A 287 46.40 7.42 13.61
N CYS A 288 47.66 7.88 13.57
CA CYS A 288 47.99 9.31 13.59
C CYS A 288 47.39 10.08 12.40
N ARG A 289 47.29 9.45 11.22
CA ARG A 289 46.66 10.05 10.04
C ARG A 289 45.14 10.08 10.11
N ARG A 290 44.52 9.11 10.77
CA ARG A 290 43.06 9.01 10.97
C ARG A 290 42.59 9.98 12.06
N PHE A 291 43.17 9.90 13.26
CA PHE A 291 42.70 10.60 14.45
C PHE A 291 43.26 12.03 14.61
N LYS A 292 43.48 12.74 13.49
CA LYS A 292 44.02 14.12 13.46
C LYS A 292 43.18 15.15 14.23
N SER A 293 41.92 14.83 14.52
CA SER A 293 41.01 15.68 15.30
C SER A 293 41.36 15.72 16.79
N SER A 294 42.12 14.74 17.32
CA SER A 294 42.69 14.83 18.67
C SER A 294 43.91 15.74 18.67
N SER A 295 43.95 16.67 19.63
CA SER A 295 45.03 17.66 19.73
C SER A 295 46.35 17.03 20.17
N GLU A 296 46.28 15.88 20.84
CA GLU A 296 47.38 15.11 21.40
C GLU A 296 48.05 14.28 20.31
N ILE A 297 47.23 13.54 19.55
CA ILE A 297 47.66 12.73 18.40
C ILE A 297 48.20 13.63 17.28
N SER A 298 47.52 14.73 16.97
CA SER A 298 47.95 15.71 15.96
C SER A 298 49.29 16.37 16.32
N ASN A 299 49.49 16.72 17.60
CA ASN A 299 50.76 17.26 18.08
C ASN A 299 51.90 16.24 17.96
N PHE A 300 51.69 15.00 18.40
CA PHE A 300 52.68 13.93 18.23
C PHE A 300 53.03 13.70 16.76
N TRP A 301 52.03 13.61 15.90
CA TRP A 301 52.21 13.45 14.45
C TRP A 301 53.01 14.59 13.83
N SER A 302 52.77 15.83 14.27
CA SER A 302 53.52 17.01 13.80
C SER A 302 54.99 16.99 14.24
N VAL A 303 55.28 16.56 15.48
CA VAL A 303 56.68 16.38 15.95
C VAL A 303 57.36 15.22 15.22
N LEU A 304 56.63 14.12 14.97
CA LEU A 304 57.15 12.96 14.24
C LEU A 304 57.46 13.27 12.77
N LEU A 305 56.75 14.21 12.14
CA LEU A 305 57.07 14.73 10.82
C LEU A 305 58.16 15.82 10.83
N GLY A 306 58.68 16.21 12.01
CA GLY A 306 59.65 17.31 12.15
C GLY A 306 59.06 18.70 11.86
N GLN A 307 57.73 18.84 11.87
CA GLN A 307 57.03 20.11 11.61
C GLN A 307 56.97 21.01 12.85
N THR A 308 57.03 20.41 14.05
CA THR A 308 57.02 21.13 15.33
C THR A 308 58.14 20.63 16.25
N ASN A 309 58.66 21.53 17.09
CA ASN A 309 59.66 21.17 18.09
C ASN A 309 59.02 20.39 19.24
N GLU A 310 59.74 19.38 19.72
CA GLU A 310 59.39 18.53 20.87
C GLU A 310 59.09 19.31 22.16
N GLU A 311 59.71 20.47 22.34
CA GLU A 311 59.49 21.35 23.50
C GLU A 311 58.03 21.84 23.60
N VAL A 312 57.31 21.93 22.47
CA VAL A 312 55.88 22.29 22.43
C VAL A 312 55.01 21.20 23.07
N TYR A 313 55.38 19.92 22.93
CA TYR A 313 54.68 18.81 23.59
C TYR A 313 54.87 18.87 25.11
N HIS A 314 56.10 19.07 25.57
CA HIS A 314 56.40 19.17 27.00
C HIS A 314 55.73 20.37 27.67
N GLN A 315 55.76 21.56 27.04
CA GLN A 315 55.07 22.75 27.54
C GLN A 315 53.58 22.51 27.72
N LYS A 316 52.91 21.96 26.69
CA LYS A 316 51.47 21.65 26.75
C LYS A 316 51.13 20.60 27.81
N ARG A 317 51.99 19.60 28.01
CA ARG A 317 51.81 18.59 29.05
C ARG A 317 51.95 19.18 30.46
N ILE A 318 52.91 20.07 30.69
CA ILE A 318 53.05 20.82 31.96
C ILE A 318 51.79 21.67 32.22
N SER A 319 51.25 22.36 31.22
CA SER A 319 49.98 23.11 31.38
C SER A 319 48.82 22.19 31.80
N LEU A 320 48.66 21.04 31.14
CA LEU A 320 47.59 20.07 31.43
C LEU A 320 47.74 19.37 32.80
N ASP A 321 48.97 19.20 33.28
CA ASP A 321 49.23 18.60 34.59
C ASP A 321 49.03 19.64 35.73
N ASN A 322 49.31 20.92 35.48
CA ASN A 322 48.97 22.02 36.40
C ASN A 322 47.45 22.22 36.52
N GLU A 323 46.72 22.25 35.40
CA GLU A 323 45.25 22.38 35.38
C GLU A 323 44.51 21.26 36.14
N LYS A 324 45.15 20.09 36.31
CA LYS A 324 44.64 18.96 37.11
C LYS A 324 45.01 19.00 38.58
N GLN A 325 45.93 19.88 38.99
CA GLN A 325 46.29 20.10 40.40
C GLN A 325 45.45 21.23 41.02
N ASP A 326 44.92 22.13 40.20
CA ASP A 326 44.08 23.26 40.60
C ASP A 326 42.56 22.95 40.60
N ALA A 327 42.16 21.68 40.45
CA ALA A 327 40.76 21.21 40.32
C ALA A 327 40.37 20.10 41.31
#